data_AF-A0A7S2H421-F1
#
_entry.id   AF-A0A7S2H421-F1
#
_cell.length_a   1.000
_cell.length_b   1.000
_cell.length_c   1.000
_cell.angle_alpha   90.00
_cell.angle_beta   90.00
_cell.angle_gamma   90.00
#
_symmetry.space_group_name_H-M   'P 1'
#
loop_
_entity.id
_entity.type
_entity.pdbx_description
1 polymer ?
#
loop_
_entity_poly.entity_id
_entity_poly.type
_entity_poly.pdbx_seq_one_letter_code
_entity_poly.pdbx_strand_id
1 'polypeptide(L)'
;AEMSVDDSEGFETNNQVKGVQEADVIKSNGKEIYAAYGDKLVVLNTTGSILSEITMPKLDDLGNCKHPPIVPYLEKNEENEDEEEIAEPRHSIGIRPPREIKPTVRSLLLHNNRLAVVVESRRNWCYSATQPILSDYGRTQIRLYDISDPTNLVLMGTRDLQGTYREGRRIANHAHFVSVTHVNTWSVTGPLYRWNREYYALNDTEYIALATEIATNNTVDFADRLVKEMDVTDFDCANMAKISMWETGNQNRTEDEDDVDITYTSGIINGFAQVSTMDMEHEYESTLDGTELLANTS
;
A
#
# COMPACT_ATOMS: atom_id res chain seq x y z
N ALA A 1 -39.44 45.80 8.60
CA ALA A 1 -39.50 44.39 8.20
C ALA A 1 -38.06 43.92 8.09
N GLU A 2 -37.63 43.11 9.05
CA GLU A 2 -36.28 42.57 9.10
C GLU A 2 -36.12 41.53 7.99
N MET A 3 -35.01 41.62 7.28
CA MET A 3 -34.61 40.68 6.24
C MET A 3 -33.81 39.58 6.94
N SER A 4 -34.41 38.39 7.05
CA SER A 4 -33.73 37.18 7.55
C SER A 4 -32.58 36.83 6.62
N VAL A 5 -31.36 36.84 7.16
CA VAL A 5 -30.18 36.28 6.51
C VAL A 5 -30.35 34.76 6.57
N ASP A 6 -30.46 34.15 5.39
CA ASP A 6 -30.43 32.71 5.22
C ASP A 6 -28.97 32.26 5.37
N ASP A 7 -28.67 31.54 6.45
CA ASP A 7 -27.38 30.89 6.68
C ASP A 7 -27.21 29.76 5.65
N SER A 8 -26.69 30.10 4.47
CA SER A 8 -26.31 29.10 3.48
C SER A 8 -25.12 28.29 4.02
N GLU A 9 -25.38 27.08 4.50
CA GLU A 9 -24.34 26.09 4.84
C GLU A 9 -23.58 25.67 3.57
N GLY A 10 -22.51 26.40 3.25
CA GLY A 10 -21.62 26.13 2.12
C GLY A 10 -20.71 24.91 2.30
N PHE A 11 -21.12 23.92 3.11
CA PHE A 11 -20.34 22.73 3.44
C PHE A 11 -20.78 21.47 2.67
N GLU A 12 -21.88 21.52 1.91
CA GLU A 12 -22.32 20.36 1.13
C GLU A 12 -21.58 20.28 -0.22
N THR A 13 -20.74 19.25 -0.38
CA THR A 13 -20.08 18.95 -1.65
C THR A 13 -20.95 18.08 -2.56
N ASN A 14 -20.81 18.37 -3.85
CA ASN A 14 -21.52 17.84 -5.01
C ASN A 14 -21.62 16.30 -5.03
N ASN A 15 -22.85 15.79 -4.85
CA ASN A 15 -23.28 14.38 -4.93
C ASN A 15 -23.00 13.46 -3.72
N GLN A 16 -23.00 14.00 -2.49
CA GLN A 16 -22.95 13.17 -1.28
C GLN A 16 -24.32 12.59 -0.93
N VAL A 17 -24.40 11.27 -0.83
CA VAL A 17 -25.57 10.57 -0.29
C VAL A 17 -25.68 10.91 1.20
N LYS A 18 -26.89 11.26 1.65
CA LYS A 18 -27.15 11.62 3.05
C LYS A 18 -26.55 10.59 4.01
N GLY A 19 -25.73 11.05 4.95
CA GLY A 19 -25.09 10.21 5.97
C GLY A 19 -23.71 9.65 5.58
N VAL A 20 -23.23 9.94 4.37
CA VAL A 20 -21.89 9.60 3.91
C VAL A 20 -20.96 10.81 4.02
N GLN A 21 -19.77 10.62 4.58
CA GLN A 21 -18.70 11.62 4.57
C GLN A 21 -17.49 11.04 3.84
N GLU A 22 -17.08 11.66 2.73
CA GLU A 22 -15.88 11.26 2.01
C GLU A 22 -14.62 11.62 2.80
N ALA A 23 -13.55 10.85 2.65
CA ALA A 23 -12.28 11.15 3.29
C ALA A 23 -11.56 12.29 2.53
N ASP A 24 -10.90 13.18 3.26
CA ASP A 24 -10.22 14.35 2.68
C ASP A 24 -9.03 14.76 3.53
N VAL A 25 -8.10 15.55 2.99
CA VAL A 25 -6.95 16.09 3.71
C VAL A 25 -7.33 17.23 4.67
N ILE A 26 -8.56 17.76 4.57
CA ILE A 26 -9.09 18.77 5.50
C ILE A 26 -10.46 18.31 6.00
N LYS A 27 -10.67 18.38 7.32
CA LYS A 27 -11.96 18.11 7.98
C LYS A 27 -12.27 19.17 9.03
N SER A 28 -13.55 19.36 9.31
CA SER A 28 -14.01 20.26 10.36
C SER A 28 -15.18 19.62 11.10
N ASN A 29 -15.25 19.86 12.40
CA ASN A 29 -16.40 19.52 13.25
C ASN A 29 -17.24 20.77 13.60
N GLY A 30 -16.97 21.91 12.95
CA GLY A 30 -17.62 23.20 13.20
C GLY A 30 -16.95 24.07 14.28
N LYS A 31 -16.04 23.51 15.09
CA LYS A 31 -15.28 24.22 16.13
C LYS A 31 -13.78 24.20 15.84
N GLU A 32 -13.27 23.08 15.40
CA GLU A 32 -11.89 22.86 15.02
C GLU A 32 -11.79 22.40 13.57
N ILE A 33 -10.69 22.79 12.93
CA ILE A 33 -10.30 22.37 11.58
C ILE A 33 -9.07 21.46 11.72
N TYR A 34 -9.14 20.28 11.13
CA TYR A 34 -8.08 19.29 11.08
C TYR A 34 -7.52 19.27 9.66
N ALA A 35 -6.24 19.55 9.50
CA ALA A 35 -5.59 19.65 8.19
C ALA A 35 -4.34 18.79 8.13
N ALA A 36 -4.23 18.02 7.05
CA ALA A 36 -3.07 17.22 6.71
C ALA A 36 -2.11 18.01 5.81
N TYR A 37 -0.83 18.03 6.16
CA TYR A 37 0.23 18.63 5.34
C TYR A 37 1.51 17.81 5.41
N GLY A 38 1.79 17.04 4.35
CA GLY A 38 2.97 16.16 4.33
C GLY A 38 2.92 15.16 5.48
N ASP A 39 3.94 15.15 6.34
CA ASP A 39 4.04 14.32 7.54
C ASP A 39 3.31 14.91 8.76
N LYS A 40 2.57 16.01 8.62
CA LYS A 40 1.93 16.73 9.73
C LYS A 40 0.41 16.62 9.72
N LEU A 41 -0.14 16.51 10.92
CA LEU A 41 -1.54 16.80 11.23
C LEU A 41 -1.57 18.09 12.05
N VAL A 42 -2.30 19.10 11.55
CA VAL A 42 -2.44 20.41 12.18
C VAL A 42 -3.88 20.59 12.61
N VAL A 43 -4.09 21.02 13.85
CA VAL A 43 -5.40 21.36 14.40
C VAL A 43 -5.48 22.87 14.56
N LEU A 44 -6.51 23.47 14.00
CA LEU A 44 -6.73 24.91 13.99
C LEU A 44 -8.09 25.20 14.65
N ASN A 45 -8.22 26.37 15.27
CA ASN A 45 -9.55 26.89 15.58
C ASN A 45 -10.19 27.53 14.33
N THR A 46 -11.46 27.94 14.41
CA THR A 46 -12.18 28.61 13.30
C THR A 46 -11.58 29.94 12.85
N THR A 47 -10.69 30.55 13.63
CA THR A 47 -9.95 31.78 13.26
C THR A 47 -8.62 31.50 12.56
N GLY A 48 -8.22 30.24 12.43
CA GLY A 48 -6.96 29.82 11.82
C GLY A 48 -5.75 29.82 12.76
N SER A 49 -5.94 29.95 14.07
CA SER A 49 -4.86 29.78 15.05
C SER A 49 -4.59 28.30 15.29
N ILE A 50 -3.32 27.89 15.29
CA ILE A 50 -2.90 26.51 15.56
C ILE A 50 -3.14 26.19 17.03
N LEU A 51 -3.90 25.14 17.29
CA LEU A 51 -4.16 24.56 18.61
C LEU A 51 -3.18 23.43 18.91
N SER A 52 -2.88 22.60 17.91
CA SER A 52 -1.95 21.47 18.02
C SER A 52 -1.30 21.15 16.68
N GLU A 53 -0.10 20.59 16.72
CA GLU A 53 0.63 20.10 15.56
C GLU A 53 1.29 18.76 15.92
N ILE A 54 1.00 17.73 15.13
CA ILE A 54 1.51 16.38 15.32
C ILE A 54 2.34 16.01 14.10
N THR A 55 3.61 15.70 14.32
CA THR A 55 4.46 15.09 13.29
C THR A 55 4.27 13.58 13.35
N MET A 56 3.86 12.98 12.22
CA MET A 56 3.58 11.57 12.14
C MET A 56 4.86 10.74 12.38
N PRO A 57 4.85 9.83 13.37
CA PRO A 57 5.88 8.82 13.48
C PRO A 57 6.01 8.01 12.18
N LYS A 58 7.22 7.54 11.90
CA LYS A 58 7.46 6.58 10.82
C LYS A 58 6.59 5.35 11.03
N LEU A 59 6.23 4.69 9.93
CA LEU A 59 5.63 3.37 10.01
C LEU A 59 6.75 2.40 10.40
N ASP A 60 6.51 1.57 11.43
CA ASP A 60 7.46 0.55 11.82
C ASP A 60 7.64 -0.43 10.66
N ASP A 61 8.88 -0.87 10.44
CA ASP A 61 9.16 -1.93 9.48
C ASP A 61 8.54 -3.23 9.98
N LEU A 62 7.33 -3.58 9.50
CA LEU A 62 6.63 -4.86 9.73
C LEU A 62 7.37 -6.11 9.21
N GLY A 63 8.69 -6.05 9.11
CA GLY A 63 9.55 -7.16 8.76
C GLY A 63 10.96 -6.67 8.49
N ASN A 64 11.85 -6.91 9.45
CA ASN A 64 13.31 -7.05 9.31
C ASN A 64 13.92 -6.63 7.95
N CYS A 65 13.88 -5.35 7.62
CA CYS A 65 14.72 -4.79 6.58
C CYS A 65 16.15 -4.67 7.10
N LYS A 66 16.82 -5.81 7.31
CA LYS A 66 18.27 -5.82 7.34
C LYS A 66 18.71 -5.51 5.92
N HIS A 67 19.04 -4.26 5.63
CA HIS A 67 19.73 -3.92 4.40
C HIS A 67 20.89 -4.90 4.24
N PRO A 68 20.98 -5.67 3.14
CA PRO A 68 22.23 -6.35 2.86
C PRO A 68 23.31 -5.27 2.84
N PRO A 69 24.52 -5.55 3.40
CA PRO A 69 25.62 -4.61 3.30
C PRO A 69 25.74 -4.19 1.84
N ILE A 70 25.81 -2.87 1.60
CA ILE A 70 25.91 -2.29 0.26
C ILE A 70 27.14 -2.92 -0.39
N VAL A 71 26.91 -3.94 -1.23
CA VAL A 71 27.97 -4.49 -2.08
C VAL A 71 28.20 -3.45 -3.17
N PRO A 72 29.42 -2.91 -3.30
CA PRO A 72 29.75 -2.01 -4.39
C PRO A 72 29.38 -2.68 -5.71
N TYR A 73 28.47 -2.07 -6.45
CA TYR A 73 28.17 -2.51 -7.80
C TYR A 73 29.42 -2.21 -8.64
N LEU A 74 30.19 -3.25 -8.96
CA LEU A 74 31.25 -3.15 -9.93
C LEU A 74 30.56 -3.08 -11.29
N GLU A 75 30.32 -1.87 -11.80
CA GLU A 75 30.07 -1.70 -13.23
C GLU A 75 31.30 -2.26 -13.95
N LYS A 76 31.14 -3.41 -14.60
CA LYS A 76 32.07 -3.84 -15.62
C LYS A 76 31.93 -2.83 -16.74
N ASN A 77 32.93 -1.98 -16.89
CA ASN A 77 33.15 -1.26 -18.14
C ASN A 77 33.44 -2.33 -19.20
N GLU A 78 32.42 -2.77 -19.91
CA GLU A 78 32.60 -3.32 -21.25
C GLU A 78 32.94 -2.13 -22.15
N GLU A 79 33.99 -2.30 -22.96
CA GLU A 79 34.56 -1.34 -23.91
C GLU A 79 35.58 -0.35 -23.33
N ASN A 80 36.85 -0.73 -23.43
CA ASN A 80 37.83 -0.04 -24.27
C ASN A 80 39.09 -0.92 -24.35
N GLU A 81 39.14 -1.76 -25.38
CA GLU A 81 40.43 -2.18 -25.94
C GLU A 81 41.02 -0.94 -26.62
N ASP A 82 42.31 -0.70 -26.36
CA ASP A 82 43.18 0.29 -26.99
C ASP A 82 43.44 1.61 -26.23
N GLU A 83 44.74 1.80 -25.97
CA GLU A 83 45.48 3.03 -25.65
C GLU A 83 45.83 3.34 -24.17
N GLU A 84 47.14 3.21 -23.91
CA GLU A 84 47.86 3.66 -22.72
C GLU A 84 47.84 5.19 -22.59
N GLU A 85 46.99 5.74 -21.71
CA GLU A 85 47.27 7.02 -21.07
C GLU A 85 46.70 7.04 -19.64
N ILE A 86 47.58 7.19 -18.65
CA ILE A 86 47.27 7.10 -17.22
C ILE A 86 46.56 8.39 -16.80
N ALA A 87 45.27 8.52 -17.13
CA ALA A 87 44.37 9.49 -16.50
C ALA A 87 43.80 8.83 -15.24
N GLU A 88 44.12 9.37 -14.06
CA GLU A 88 43.59 8.85 -12.81
C GLU A 88 42.05 8.81 -12.85
N PRO A 89 41.42 7.66 -12.58
CA PRO A 89 39.98 7.55 -12.59
C PRO A 89 39.42 8.41 -11.47
N ARG A 90 38.73 9.51 -11.85
CA ARG A 90 37.88 10.28 -10.95
C ARG A 90 36.69 9.41 -10.56
N HIS A 91 36.89 8.56 -9.57
CA HIS A 91 35.85 7.85 -8.85
C HIS A 91 35.02 8.87 -8.07
N SER A 92 34.02 9.49 -8.71
CA SER A 92 32.94 10.15 -7.96
C SER A 92 32.05 9.05 -7.40
N ILE A 93 32.40 8.53 -6.23
CA ILE A 93 31.51 7.71 -5.41
C ILE A 93 30.36 8.61 -4.99
N GLY A 94 29.29 8.62 -5.78
CA GLY A 94 28.05 9.29 -5.45
C GLY A 94 27.34 8.54 -4.33
N ILE A 95 27.85 8.59 -3.11
CA ILE A 95 27.11 8.17 -1.91
C ILE A 95 25.98 9.19 -1.76
N ARG A 96 24.84 8.94 -2.41
CA ARG A 96 23.62 9.66 -2.07
C ARG A 96 23.29 9.21 -0.65
N PRO A 97 23.31 10.10 0.36
CA PRO A 97 22.86 9.74 1.69
C PRO A 97 21.44 9.16 1.56
N PRO A 98 21.09 8.11 2.34
CA PRO A 98 19.76 7.53 2.29
C PRO A 98 18.76 8.66 2.50
N ARG A 99 17.90 8.90 1.50
CA ARG A 99 16.83 9.89 1.64
C ARG A 99 15.95 9.41 2.77
N GLU A 100 15.87 10.19 3.83
CA GLU A 100 14.93 9.91 4.90
C GLU A 100 13.52 9.96 4.31
N ILE A 101 12.86 8.80 4.27
CA ILE A 101 11.49 8.73 3.80
C ILE A 101 10.61 9.16 4.96
N LYS A 102 9.93 10.28 4.76
CA LYS A 102 8.93 10.79 5.69
C LYS A 102 7.57 10.19 5.36
N PRO A 103 6.77 9.83 6.38
CA PRO A 103 5.38 9.47 6.15
C PRO A 103 4.61 10.65 5.56
N THR A 104 3.45 10.39 4.98
CA THR A 104 2.55 11.38 4.43
C THR A 104 1.14 11.07 4.88
N VAL A 105 0.47 12.05 5.47
CA VAL A 105 -0.95 11.96 5.76
C VAL A 105 -1.72 12.10 4.44
N ARG A 106 -2.47 11.07 4.09
CA ARG A 106 -3.18 10.98 2.81
C ARG A 106 -4.63 11.41 2.93
N SER A 107 -5.25 11.16 4.08
CA SER A 107 -6.68 11.41 4.25
C SER A 107 -7.10 11.40 5.71
N LEU A 108 -8.21 12.08 5.99
CA LEU A 108 -8.83 12.24 7.29
C LEU A 108 -10.32 11.88 7.21
N LEU A 109 -10.83 11.18 8.22
CA LEU A 109 -12.26 10.94 8.45
C LEU A 109 -12.61 11.29 9.88
N LEU A 110 -13.79 11.88 10.08
CA LEU A 110 -14.18 12.48 11.36
C LEU A 110 -15.54 11.94 11.79
N HIS A 111 -15.62 11.49 13.03
CA HIS A 111 -16.86 11.01 13.64
C HIS A 111 -16.87 11.35 15.12
N ASN A 112 -17.78 12.22 15.57
CA ASN A 112 -17.83 12.67 16.96
C ASN A 112 -16.45 13.16 17.45
N ASN A 113 -15.94 12.61 18.56
CA ASN A 113 -14.61 12.92 19.10
C ASN A 113 -13.52 11.95 18.61
N ARG A 114 -13.65 11.47 17.37
CA ARG A 114 -12.73 10.51 16.75
C ARG A 114 -12.26 11.02 15.40
N LEU A 115 -10.95 10.93 15.17
CA LEU A 115 -10.30 11.28 13.91
C LEU A 115 -9.50 10.08 13.43
N ALA A 116 -9.93 9.49 12.31
CA ALA A 116 -9.14 8.51 11.60
C ALA A 116 -8.20 9.22 10.62
N VAL A 117 -6.92 8.90 10.71
CA VAL A 117 -5.84 9.51 9.93
C VAL A 117 -5.19 8.40 9.11
N VAL A 118 -5.27 8.50 7.78
CA VAL A 118 -4.60 7.57 6.87
C VAL A 118 -3.21 8.09 6.58
N VAL A 119 -2.20 7.28 6.90
CA VAL A 119 -0.78 7.61 6.75
C VAL A 119 -0.15 6.61 5.78
N GLU A 120 0.59 7.11 4.80
CA GLU A 120 1.42 6.29 3.92
C GLU A 120 2.89 6.60 4.13
N SER A 121 3.75 5.60 4.09
CA SER A 121 5.19 5.82 3.97
C SER A 121 5.73 4.97 2.83
N ARG A 122 6.60 5.53 2.00
CA ARG A 122 7.33 4.68 1.05
C ARG A 122 8.28 3.79 1.85
N ARG A 123 8.26 2.50 1.56
CA ARG A 123 9.30 1.63 2.08
C ARG A 123 10.56 1.80 1.25
N ASN A 124 11.72 1.76 1.90
CA ASN A 124 12.96 1.53 1.14
C ASN A 124 12.86 0.13 0.53
N TRP A 125 13.30 -0.01 -0.72
CA TRP A 125 13.35 -1.31 -1.38
C TRP A 125 14.28 -2.24 -0.58
N CYS A 126 13.70 -3.19 0.16
CA CYS A 126 14.48 -4.14 0.93
C CYS A 126 14.78 -5.33 0.03
N TYR A 127 16.06 -5.51 -0.31
CA TYR A 127 16.56 -6.77 -0.86
C TYR A 127 16.61 -7.81 0.27
N SER A 128 15.44 -8.25 0.73
CA SER A 128 15.31 -9.44 1.55
C SER A 128 15.30 -10.67 0.66
N ALA A 129 15.86 -11.78 1.14
CA ALA A 129 15.76 -13.08 0.47
C ALA A 129 14.31 -13.56 0.30
N THR A 130 13.38 -13.00 1.08
CA THR A 130 11.93 -13.21 0.96
C THR A 130 11.25 -11.87 0.70
N GLN A 131 11.24 -11.43 -0.56
CA GLN A 131 10.41 -10.28 -0.93
C GLN A 131 8.93 -10.63 -0.73
N PRO A 132 8.13 -9.69 -0.20
CA PRO A 132 6.68 -9.83 -0.20
C PRO A 132 6.17 -10.07 -1.63
N ILE A 133 5.15 -10.92 -1.75
CA ILE A 133 4.34 -11.04 -2.96
C ILE A 133 3.57 -9.74 -3.20
N LEU A 134 3.08 -9.09 -2.14
CA LEU A 134 2.40 -7.80 -2.25
C LEU A 134 3.41 -6.64 -2.34
N SER A 135 3.41 -5.91 -3.46
CA SER A 135 4.43 -4.88 -3.74
C SER A 135 4.47 -3.73 -2.73
N ASP A 136 3.32 -3.39 -2.15
CA ASP A 136 3.12 -2.27 -1.23
C ASP A 136 2.75 -2.79 0.18
N TYR A 137 3.29 -3.96 0.55
CA TYR A 137 3.07 -4.56 1.86
C TYR A 137 3.49 -3.63 3.01
N GLY A 138 2.57 -3.37 3.95
CA GLY A 138 2.79 -2.48 5.10
C GLY A 138 3.00 -0.99 4.75
N ARG A 139 2.56 -0.53 3.58
CA ARG A 139 2.74 0.86 3.12
C ARG A 139 1.77 1.85 3.76
N THR A 140 0.57 1.39 4.08
CA THR A 140 -0.54 2.22 4.58
C THR A 140 -0.86 1.84 6.02
N GLN A 141 -1.08 2.83 6.88
CA GLN A 141 -1.54 2.64 8.24
C GLN A 141 -2.68 3.63 8.53
N ILE A 142 -3.74 3.16 9.17
CA ILE A 142 -4.77 4.00 9.75
C ILE A 142 -4.40 4.24 11.22
N ARG A 143 -4.48 5.49 11.66
CA ARG A 143 -4.30 5.90 13.06
C ARG A 143 -5.58 6.52 13.56
N LEU A 144 -6.14 6.01 14.65
CA LEU A 144 -7.34 6.55 15.26
C LEU A 144 -6.98 7.40 16.47
N TYR A 145 -7.40 8.67 16.45
CA TYR A 145 -7.16 9.62 17.54
C TYR A 145 -8.45 9.98 18.26
N ASP A 146 -8.37 10.11 19.59
CA ASP A 146 -9.32 10.88 20.40
C ASP A 146 -9.00 12.36 20.25
N ILE A 147 -10.00 13.13 19.85
CA ILE A 147 -9.91 14.58 19.60
C ILE A 147 -10.76 15.40 20.60
N SER A 148 -11.14 14.82 21.74
CA SER A 148 -11.92 15.50 22.79
C SER A 148 -11.18 16.70 23.37
N ASP A 149 -9.85 16.65 23.41
CA ASP A 149 -8.97 17.79 23.69
C ASP A 149 -8.22 18.17 22.39
N PRO A 150 -8.58 19.28 21.73
CA PRO A 150 -7.96 19.67 20.46
C PRO A 150 -6.52 20.18 20.60
N THR A 151 -6.05 20.41 21.83
CA THR A 151 -4.65 20.78 22.09
C THR A 151 -3.74 19.57 22.26
N ASN A 152 -4.31 18.42 22.62
CA ASN A 152 -3.59 17.18 22.91
C ASN A 152 -4.38 15.95 22.44
N LEU A 153 -4.15 15.55 21.19
CA LEU A 153 -4.80 14.38 20.61
C LEU A 153 -4.16 13.10 21.15
N VAL A 154 -5.01 12.13 21.51
CA VAL A 154 -4.54 10.85 22.06
C VAL A 154 -4.68 9.76 21.01
N LEU A 155 -3.58 9.09 20.66
CA LEU A 155 -3.62 7.92 19.77
C LEU A 155 -4.30 6.76 20.50
N MET A 156 -5.42 6.28 19.95
CA MET A 156 -6.21 5.18 20.50
C MET A 156 -5.79 3.83 19.93
N GLY A 157 -5.43 3.80 18.65
CA GLY A 157 -5.04 2.56 17.98
C GLY A 157 -4.51 2.79 16.58
N THR A 158 -3.90 1.76 16.04
CA THR A 158 -3.36 1.74 14.68
C THR A 158 -3.73 0.44 13.99
N ARG A 159 -4.04 0.52 12.71
CA ARG A 159 -4.29 -0.66 11.87
C ARG A 159 -3.54 -0.53 10.56
N ASP A 160 -2.73 -1.53 10.26
CA ASP A 160 -2.02 -1.59 8.99
C ASP A 160 -2.96 -2.05 7.87
N LEU A 161 -2.78 -1.45 6.70
CA LEU A 161 -3.48 -1.82 5.48
C LEU A 161 -2.46 -2.25 4.43
N GLN A 162 -2.74 -3.36 3.78
CA GLN A 162 -1.92 -3.81 2.67
C GLN A 162 -2.20 -2.95 1.45
N GLY A 163 -1.13 -2.49 0.79
CA GLY A 163 -1.24 -1.70 -0.43
C GLY A 163 -1.17 -0.20 -0.25
N THR A 164 -1.35 0.49 -1.37
CA THR A 164 -1.46 1.94 -1.48
C THR A 164 -2.92 2.36 -1.31
N TYR A 165 -3.18 3.31 -0.41
CA TYR A 165 -4.48 3.92 -0.21
C TYR A 165 -4.99 4.62 -1.48
N ARG A 166 -6.29 4.45 -1.75
CA ARG A 166 -6.99 5.08 -2.87
C ARG A 166 -8.09 6.02 -2.42
N GLU A 167 -8.98 5.55 -1.58
CA GLU A 167 -10.14 6.32 -1.15
C GLU A 167 -10.64 5.85 0.22
N GLY A 168 -11.38 6.71 0.92
CA GLY A 168 -12.08 6.33 2.13
C GLY A 168 -13.38 7.10 2.25
N ARG A 169 -14.32 6.54 3.01
CA ARG A 169 -15.58 7.19 3.35
C ARG A 169 -16.09 6.67 4.67
N ARG A 170 -16.76 7.54 5.43
CA ARG A 170 -17.49 7.17 6.63
C ARG A 170 -18.98 7.07 6.31
N ILE A 171 -19.61 6.01 6.80
CA ILE A 171 -21.06 5.81 6.78
C ILE A 171 -21.48 5.50 8.22
N ALA A 172 -22.31 6.37 8.81
CA ALA A 172 -22.61 6.31 10.25
C ALA A 172 -21.33 6.23 11.11
N ASN A 173 -21.22 5.34 12.10
CA ASN A 173 -20.02 5.19 12.92
C ASN A 173 -18.88 4.40 12.25
N HIS A 174 -19.07 3.91 11.02
CA HIS A 174 -18.07 3.05 10.35
C HIS A 174 -17.27 3.84 9.31
N ALA A 175 -15.95 3.67 9.34
CA ALA A 175 -15.07 4.14 8.28
C ALA A 175 -14.67 2.98 7.36
N HIS A 176 -14.80 3.20 6.06
CA HIS A 176 -14.40 2.27 5.00
C HIS A 176 -13.22 2.86 4.24
N PHE A 177 -12.20 2.06 4.01
CA PHE A 177 -10.97 2.44 3.32
C PHE A 177 -10.71 1.47 2.18
N VAL A 178 -10.30 2.01 1.04
CA VAL A 178 -9.91 1.25 -0.15
C VAL A 178 -8.40 1.36 -0.32
N SER A 179 -7.74 0.21 -0.33
CA SER A 179 -6.32 0.10 -0.71
C SER A 179 -6.19 -0.82 -1.93
N VAL A 180 -5.13 -0.59 -2.71
CA VAL A 180 -4.77 -1.47 -3.83
C VAL A 180 -3.30 -1.80 -3.77
N THR A 181 -2.97 -3.04 -4.10
CA THR A 181 -1.58 -3.54 -4.15
C THR A 181 -1.36 -4.31 -5.44
N HIS A 182 -0.15 -4.29 -5.96
CA HIS A 182 0.25 -5.21 -7.02
C HIS A 182 0.68 -6.54 -6.43
N VAL A 183 0.43 -7.61 -7.17
CA VAL A 183 0.81 -8.98 -6.82
C VAL A 183 2.00 -9.37 -7.69
N ASN A 184 3.16 -9.53 -7.08
CA ASN A 184 4.39 -9.94 -7.74
C ASN A 184 4.34 -11.44 -8.05
N THR A 185 3.93 -11.80 -9.25
CA THR A 185 3.87 -13.20 -9.70
C THR A 185 5.20 -13.74 -10.22
N TRP A 186 6.28 -12.97 -10.18
CA TRP A 186 7.57 -13.35 -10.77
C TRP A 186 8.12 -14.66 -10.22
N SER A 187 7.88 -14.95 -8.94
CA SER A 187 8.29 -16.21 -8.31
C SER A 187 7.62 -17.45 -8.93
N VAL A 188 6.48 -17.27 -9.59
CA VAL A 188 5.75 -18.34 -10.29
C VAL A 188 6.01 -18.29 -11.79
N THR A 189 5.98 -17.10 -12.40
CA THR A 189 6.10 -16.96 -13.87
C THR A 189 7.55 -16.99 -14.36
N GLY A 190 8.49 -16.43 -13.58
CA GLY A 190 9.92 -16.39 -13.89
C GLY A 190 10.52 -17.75 -14.21
N PRO A 191 10.28 -18.78 -13.39
CA PRO A 191 10.74 -20.14 -13.69
C PRO A 191 10.16 -20.76 -14.97
N LEU A 192 9.06 -20.26 -15.52
CA LEU A 192 8.38 -20.87 -16.68
C LEU A 192 8.88 -20.34 -18.02
N TYR A 193 9.71 -19.30 -18.02
CA TYR A 193 10.22 -18.73 -19.26
C TYR A 193 11.08 -19.71 -20.03
N ARG A 194 10.78 -19.86 -21.32
CA ARG A 194 11.46 -20.84 -22.19
C ARG A 194 12.97 -20.60 -22.35
N TRP A 195 13.44 -19.37 -22.11
CA TRP A 195 14.87 -19.05 -22.12
C TRP A 195 15.60 -19.44 -20.82
N ASN A 196 14.94 -20.06 -19.84
CA ASN A 196 15.64 -20.61 -18.70
C ASN A 196 16.49 -21.81 -19.14
N ARG A 197 17.69 -21.91 -18.57
CA ARG A 197 18.70 -22.91 -18.95
C ARG A 197 18.19 -24.35 -18.88
N GLU A 198 17.25 -24.63 -17.99
CA GLU A 198 16.60 -25.94 -17.83
C GLU A 198 15.78 -26.39 -19.05
N TYR A 199 15.39 -25.46 -19.93
CA TYR A 199 14.56 -25.76 -21.10
C TYR A 199 15.33 -25.78 -22.43
N TYR A 200 16.62 -25.40 -22.47
CA TYR A 200 17.38 -25.21 -23.72
C TYR A 200 17.43 -26.41 -24.66
N ALA A 201 17.35 -27.62 -24.13
CA ALA A 201 17.41 -28.86 -24.91
C ALA A 201 16.05 -29.54 -25.08
N LEU A 202 14.96 -28.94 -24.57
CA LEU A 202 13.64 -29.56 -24.55
C LEU A 202 12.85 -29.20 -25.82
N ASN A 203 12.18 -30.20 -26.38
CA ASN A 203 11.12 -29.94 -27.35
C ASN A 203 9.86 -29.38 -26.66
N ASP A 204 8.86 -28.95 -27.44
CA ASP A 204 7.64 -28.33 -26.88
C ASP A 204 6.89 -29.21 -25.89
N THR A 205 6.80 -30.52 -26.15
CA THR A 205 6.08 -31.45 -25.27
C THR A 205 6.84 -31.63 -23.95
N GLU A 206 8.15 -31.74 -24.02
CA GLU A 206 9.02 -31.86 -22.84
C GLU A 206 9.05 -30.57 -22.00
N TYR A 207 9.10 -29.42 -22.68
CA TYR A 207 8.98 -28.10 -22.04
C TYR A 207 7.67 -27.97 -21.28
N ILE A 208 6.53 -28.27 -21.92
CA ILE A 208 5.21 -28.17 -21.29
C ILE A 208 5.12 -29.08 -20.07
N ALA A 209 5.62 -30.32 -20.16
CA ALA A 209 5.59 -31.24 -19.03
C ALA A 209 6.39 -30.72 -17.83
N LEU A 210 7.63 -30.26 -18.06
CA LEU A 210 8.49 -29.73 -16.99
C LEU A 210 7.96 -28.41 -16.42
N ALA A 211 7.54 -27.48 -17.28
CA ALA A 211 6.94 -26.21 -16.86
C ALA A 211 5.66 -26.43 -16.03
N THR A 212 4.84 -27.44 -16.39
CA THR A 212 3.65 -27.82 -15.62
C THR A 212 4.02 -28.34 -14.23
N GLU A 213 5.07 -29.17 -14.13
CA GLU A 213 5.56 -29.67 -12.85
C GLU A 213 6.07 -28.51 -11.95
N ILE A 214 6.89 -27.62 -12.51
CA ILE A 214 7.43 -26.44 -11.81
C ILE A 214 6.29 -25.52 -11.36
N ALA A 215 5.33 -25.23 -12.23
CA ALA A 215 4.17 -24.42 -11.90
C ALA A 215 3.35 -25.05 -10.77
N THR A 216 3.09 -26.36 -10.83
CA THR A 216 2.30 -27.07 -9.80
C THR A 216 2.97 -27.02 -8.44
N ASN A 217 4.29 -27.23 -8.39
CA ASN A 217 5.05 -27.19 -7.14
C ASN A 217 5.14 -25.79 -6.54
N ASN A 218 5.26 -24.74 -7.37
CA ASN A 218 5.41 -23.37 -6.89
C ASN A 218 4.08 -22.67 -6.56
N THR A 219 2.97 -23.11 -7.16
CA THR A 219 1.67 -22.43 -7.03
C THR A 219 1.09 -22.52 -5.62
N VAL A 220 1.25 -23.67 -4.93
CA VAL A 220 0.72 -23.86 -3.57
C VAL A 220 1.42 -22.92 -2.58
N ASP A 221 2.75 -22.94 -2.57
CA ASP A 221 3.55 -22.07 -1.71
C ASP A 221 3.29 -20.58 -2.01
N PHE A 222 3.12 -20.22 -3.27
CA PHE A 222 2.76 -18.86 -3.67
C PHE A 222 1.38 -18.45 -3.13
N ALA A 223 0.37 -19.31 -3.30
CA ALA A 223 -0.99 -19.04 -2.84
C ALA A 223 -1.05 -18.90 -1.31
N ASP A 224 -0.39 -19.80 -0.58
CA ASP A 224 -0.35 -19.77 0.88
C ASP A 224 0.33 -18.49 1.39
N ARG A 225 1.43 -18.09 0.76
CA ARG A 225 2.11 -16.83 1.08
C ARG A 225 1.26 -15.61 0.74
N LEU A 226 0.61 -15.60 -0.43
CA LEU A 226 -0.26 -14.49 -0.84
C LEU A 226 -1.42 -14.33 0.14
N VAL A 227 -2.08 -15.43 0.52
CA VAL A 227 -3.15 -15.44 1.54
C VAL A 227 -2.66 -14.90 2.87
N LYS A 228 -1.48 -15.36 3.32
CA LYS A 228 -0.87 -14.87 4.55
C LYS A 228 -0.55 -13.37 4.50
N GLU A 229 0.00 -12.90 3.40
CA GLU A 229 0.37 -11.48 3.23
C GLU A 229 -0.83 -10.56 3.08
N MET A 230 -1.97 -11.04 2.57
CA MET A 230 -3.21 -10.26 2.56
C MET A 230 -3.78 -10.03 3.97
N ASP A 231 -3.23 -10.71 4.99
CA ASP A 231 -3.61 -10.60 6.41
C ASP A 231 -5.13 -10.68 6.62
N VAL A 232 -5.76 -11.60 5.89
CA VAL A 232 -7.19 -11.88 5.99
C VAL A 232 -7.38 -12.84 7.15
N THR A 233 -7.25 -12.32 8.37
CA THR A 233 -7.30 -13.10 9.62
C THR A 233 -8.63 -13.83 9.82
N ASP A 234 -9.71 -13.33 9.22
CA ASP A 234 -11.03 -13.97 9.16
C ASP A 234 -11.38 -14.32 7.71
N PHE A 235 -11.00 -15.53 7.28
CA PHE A 235 -11.20 -16.01 5.92
C PHE A 235 -12.68 -16.34 5.63
N ASP A 236 -13.54 -15.32 5.55
CA ASP A 236 -14.83 -15.42 4.89
C ASP A 236 -14.72 -14.87 3.45
N CYS A 237 -14.46 -15.76 2.51
CA CYS A 237 -14.45 -15.44 1.07
C CYS A 237 -15.77 -14.82 0.58
N ALA A 238 -16.86 -14.87 1.36
CA ALA A 238 -18.13 -14.23 1.01
C ALA A 238 -18.02 -12.70 0.90
N ASN A 239 -17.06 -12.08 1.59
CA ASN A 239 -16.87 -10.62 1.61
C ASN A 239 -15.81 -10.13 0.60
N MET A 240 -15.19 -11.03 -0.17
CA MET A 240 -14.26 -10.66 -1.22
C MET A 240 -15.02 -10.32 -2.50
N ALA A 241 -14.97 -9.04 -2.90
CA ALA A 241 -15.37 -8.65 -4.24
C ALA A 241 -14.37 -9.23 -5.26
N LYS A 242 -14.74 -10.33 -5.91
CA LYS A 242 -13.97 -10.89 -7.03
C LYS A 242 -14.14 -10.02 -8.26
N ILE A 243 -13.16 -9.17 -8.53
CA ILE A 243 -13.01 -8.53 -9.83
C ILE A 243 -12.09 -9.43 -10.64
N SER A 244 -12.67 -10.44 -11.30
CA SER A 244 -11.92 -11.29 -12.23
C SER A 244 -11.93 -10.65 -13.61
N MET A 245 -10.77 -10.18 -14.06
CA MET A 245 -10.54 -9.96 -15.49
C MET A 245 -10.11 -11.30 -16.08
N TRP A 246 -10.99 -11.91 -16.87
CA TRP A 246 -10.67 -13.13 -17.60
C TRP A 246 -10.11 -12.73 -18.95
N GLU A 247 -8.88 -13.17 -19.23
CA GLU A 247 -8.25 -12.99 -20.52
C GLU A 247 -8.16 -14.34 -21.23
N THR A 248 -8.46 -14.35 -22.53
CA THR A 248 -8.51 -15.59 -23.30
C THR A 248 -7.16 -15.79 -23.97
N GLY A 249 -6.34 -16.72 -23.47
CA GLY A 249 -5.11 -17.12 -24.14
C GLY A 249 -5.45 -17.84 -25.45
N ASN A 250 -5.25 -17.19 -26.59
CA ASN A 250 -5.53 -17.79 -27.89
C ASN A 250 -4.36 -18.70 -28.31
N GLN A 251 -4.55 -20.02 -28.27
CA GLN A 251 -3.50 -21.01 -28.60
C GLN A 251 -3.34 -21.28 -30.11
N ASN A 252 -4.10 -20.61 -30.97
CA ASN A 252 -3.99 -20.74 -32.42
C ASN A 252 -3.89 -19.35 -33.03
N ARG A 253 -2.70 -18.75 -33.22
CA ARG A 253 -2.48 -17.77 -34.29
C ARG A 253 -1.07 -17.21 -34.50
N THR A 254 -0.98 -16.61 -35.68
CA THR A 254 0.15 -16.12 -36.49
C THR A 254 0.66 -14.74 -36.10
N GLU A 255 1.94 -14.49 -36.38
CA GLU A 255 2.86 -13.41 -35.96
C GLU A 255 2.39 -11.93 -35.97
N ASP A 256 1.15 -11.60 -36.36
CA ASP A 256 0.69 -10.21 -36.61
C ASP A 256 -0.42 -9.69 -35.65
N GLU A 257 -0.81 -10.43 -34.60
CA GLU A 257 -1.75 -9.94 -33.59
C GLU A 257 -0.96 -9.43 -32.35
N ASP A 258 -1.09 -8.13 -32.01
CA ASP A 258 -0.48 -7.51 -30.83
C ASP A 258 -0.80 -8.35 -29.57
N ASP A 259 0.22 -9.05 -29.09
CA ASP A 259 0.13 -10.15 -28.14
C ASP A 259 -0.38 -9.66 -26.77
N VAL A 260 -1.26 -10.46 -26.16
CA VAL A 260 -1.42 -10.43 -24.70
C VAL A 260 -0.76 -11.66 -24.14
N ASP A 261 0.57 -11.60 -24.13
CA ASP A 261 1.40 -12.59 -23.47
C ASP A 261 1.16 -12.47 -21.95
N ILE A 262 0.53 -13.49 -21.35
CA ILE A 262 0.28 -13.58 -19.91
C ILE A 262 1.55 -13.50 -19.05
N THR A 263 2.73 -13.66 -19.67
CA THR A 263 4.04 -13.48 -19.07
C THR A 263 4.61 -12.08 -19.29
N TYR A 264 4.16 -11.35 -20.33
CA TYR A 264 4.55 -9.96 -20.62
C TYR A 264 3.59 -8.94 -20.00
N THR A 265 2.29 -9.24 -19.87
CA THR A 265 1.27 -8.39 -19.25
C THR A 265 1.12 -8.68 -17.75
N SER A 266 2.24 -8.57 -17.04
CA SER A 266 2.27 -8.42 -15.57
C SER A 266 1.75 -9.59 -14.71
N GLY A 267 1.29 -10.70 -15.30
CA GLY A 267 1.00 -11.96 -14.59
C GLY A 267 -0.49 -12.33 -14.45
N ILE A 268 -0.72 -13.44 -13.75
CA ILE A 268 -2.05 -14.08 -13.58
C ILE A 268 -2.98 -13.23 -12.70
N ILE A 269 -2.42 -12.47 -11.76
CA ILE A 269 -3.11 -11.51 -10.90
C ILE A 269 -2.25 -10.25 -10.88
N ASN A 270 -2.75 -9.15 -11.43
CA ASN A 270 -2.01 -7.89 -11.53
C ASN A 270 -2.22 -6.97 -10.33
N GLY A 271 -3.25 -7.21 -9.53
CA GLY A 271 -3.48 -6.43 -8.34
C GLY A 271 -4.65 -6.93 -7.53
N PHE A 272 -4.64 -6.51 -6.28
CA PHE A 272 -5.67 -6.80 -5.30
C PHE A 272 -6.18 -5.48 -4.74
N ALA A 273 -7.49 -5.33 -4.71
CA ALA A 273 -8.16 -4.21 -4.06
C ALA A 273 -8.85 -4.73 -2.79
N GLN A 274 -8.60 -4.06 -1.67
CA GLN A 274 -9.18 -4.38 -0.38
C GLN A 274 -10.08 -3.23 0.07
N VAL A 275 -11.23 -3.57 0.63
CA VAL A 275 -12.05 -2.65 1.41
C VAL A 275 -11.95 -3.04 2.87
N SER A 276 -11.35 -2.18 3.68
CA SER A 276 -11.23 -2.37 5.12
C SER A 276 -12.22 -1.48 5.85
N THR A 277 -12.96 -2.06 6.78
CA THR A 277 -13.95 -1.35 7.61
C THR A 277 -13.48 -1.33 9.05
N MET A 278 -13.68 -0.21 9.73
CA MET A 278 -13.49 -0.07 11.17
C MET A 278 -14.64 0.70 11.81
N ASP A 279 -15.00 0.33 13.03
CA ASP A 279 -15.91 1.11 13.87
C ASP A 279 -15.10 2.23 14.54
N MET A 280 -15.49 3.48 14.29
CA MET A 280 -14.78 4.64 14.84
C MET A 280 -15.10 4.88 16.32
N GLU A 281 -16.15 4.27 16.87
CA GLU A 281 -16.54 4.43 18.28
C GLU A 281 -16.00 3.31 19.18
N HIS A 282 -15.43 2.25 18.61
CA HIS A 282 -14.88 1.14 19.39
C HIS A 282 -13.71 1.62 20.27
N GLU A 283 -13.68 1.16 21.52
CA GLU A 283 -12.54 1.38 22.42
C GLU A 283 -11.45 0.36 22.08
N TYR A 284 -10.39 0.82 21.44
CA TYR A 284 -9.21 0.00 21.18
C TYR A 284 -8.31 0.03 22.41
N GLU A 285 -7.98 -1.13 22.99
CA GLU A 285 -6.99 -1.21 24.06
C GLU A 285 -5.62 -0.80 23.49
N SER A 286 -4.97 0.17 24.13
CA SER A 286 -3.65 0.64 23.70
C SER A 286 -2.60 -0.45 23.93
N THR A 287 -2.37 -1.33 22.95
CA THR A 287 -1.22 -2.24 23.01
C THR A 287 0.02 -1.46 22.60
N LEU A 288 0.92 -1.24 23.56
CA LEU A 288 2.27 -0.70 23.37
C LEU A 288 3.18 -1.58 22.47
N ASP A 289 2.64 -2.56 21.75
CA ASP A 289 3.43 -3.58 21.03
C ASP A 289 2.79 -4.06 19.70
N GLY A 290 2.09 -3.18 18.98
CA GLY A 290 1.82 -3.32 17.54
C GLY A 290 1.16 -4.62 17.06
N THR A 291 0.48 -5.37 17.92
CA THR A 291 -0.21 -6.61 17.58
C THR A 291 -1.62 -6.57 18.14
N GLU A 292 -2.60 -6.27 17.29
CA GLU A 292 -4.00 -6.56 17.61
C GLU A 292 -4.20 -8.08 17.58
N LEU A 293 -4.44 -8.66 18.75
CA LEU A 293 -5.26 -9.87 18.84
C LEU A 293 -6.72 -9.39 18.92
N LEU A 294 -7.47 -9.54 17.84
CA LEU A 294 -8.92 -9.43 17.90
C LEU A 294 -9.43 -10.46 18.90
N ALA A 295 -9.97 -9.99 20.02
CA ALA A 295 -10.66 -10.83 20.97
C ALA A 295 -11.97 -11.32 20.33
N ASN A 296 -12.06 -12.63 20.14
CA ASN A 296 -13.28 -13.35 19.80
C ASN A 296 -14.48 -12.80 20.60
N THR A 297 -15.52 -12.38 19.88
CA THR A 297 -16.87 -12.30 20.46
C THR A 297 -17.78 -13.31 19.76
N SER A 298 -18.66 -13.87 20.57
CA SER A 298 -19.29 -15.19 20.51
C SER A 298 -20.29 -15.44 19.38
#